data_AF-A0A2E6NR17-F1
#
_entry.id   AF-A0A2E6NR17-F1
#
_cell.length_a   1.000
_cell.length_b   1.000
_cell.length_c   1.000
_cell.angle_alpha   90.00
_cell.angle_beta   90.00
_cell.angle_gamma   90.00
#
_symmetry.space_group_name_H-M   'P 1'
#
loop_
_entity.id
_entity.type
_entity.pdbx_description
1 polymer ?
#
loop_
_entity_poly.entity_id
_entity_poly.type
_entity_poly.pdbx_seq_one_letter_code
_entity_poly.pdbx_strand_id
1 'polypeptide(L)'
;GKGKGQSGPPEALQSIIDLARDTTLGPELREEAVKSLRGERSEEVKEPMLNILADDDDPQVRRRSLEVLMWHGGDPAVMETITAISREDRHEGVQQHAAAILPKVQHFARETEAGAARGGDSK
;
A
#
# COMPACT_ATOMS: atom_id res chain seq x y z
N GLY A 1 -30.30 5.49 -24.49
CA GLY A 1 -28.85 5.75 -24.32
C GLY A 1 -28.65 6.65 -23.11
N LYS A 2 -27.55 6.42 -22.38
CA LYS A 2 -27.13 7.07 -21.12
C LYS A 2 -27.72 6.48 -19.84
N GLY A 3 -27.18 5.32 -19.45
CA GLY A 3 -27.20 4.89 -18.06
C GLY A 3 -26.27 5.80 -17.26
N LYS A 4 -26.81 6.45 -16.23
CA LYS A 4 -26.04 7.23 -15.26
C LYS A 4 -25.12 6.26 -14.54
N GLY A 5 -23.82 6.35 -14.83
CA GLY A 5 -22.78 5.64 -14.10
C GLY A 5 -22.81 6.12 -12.66
N GLN A 6 -23.43 5.34 -11.80
CA GLN A 6 -23.26 5.44 -10.36
C GLN A 6 -21.88 4.82 -10.09
N SER A 7 -20.82 5.61 -10.17
CA SER A 7 -19.54 5.22 -9.61
C SER A 7 -19.70 5.32 -8.10
N GLY A 8 -19.96 4.19 -7.45
CA GLY A 8 -19.87 4.11 -6.01
C GLY A 8 -18.42 4.26 -5.55
N PRO A 9 -18.20 4.40 -4.23
CA PRO A 9 -16.87 4.39 -3.64
C PRO A 9 -16.00 3.17 -4.05
N PRO A 10 -16.54 1.93 -4.14
CA PRO A 10 -15.77 0.76 -4.56
C PRO A 10 -15.27 0.83 -6.01
N GLU A 11 -16.08 1.30 -6.95
CA GLU A 11 -15.68 1.44 -8.35
C GLU A 11 -14.62 2.54 -8.54
N ALA A 12 -14.69 3.60 -7.74
CA ALA A 12 -13.68 4.64 -7.72
C ALA A 12 -12.33 4.13 -7.18
N LEU A 13 -12.35 3.33 -6.10
CA LEU A 13 -11.14 2.71 -5.54
C LEU A 13 -10.46 1.79 -6.56
N GLN A 14 -11.22 0.90 -7.20
CA GLN A 14 -10.66 -0.02 -8.20
C GLN A 14 -10.05 0.75 -9.39
N SER A 15 -10.72 1.81 -9.86
CA SER A 15 -10.20 2.64 -10.95
C SER A 15 -8.85 3.28 -10.60
N ILE A 16 -8.68 3.72 -9.35
CA ILE A 16 -7.41 4.30 -8.89
C ILE A 16 -6.32 3.22 -8.79
N ILE A 17 -6.67 2.03 -8.29
CA ILE A 17 -5.75 0.87 -8.25
C ILE A 17 -5.29 0.50 -9.67
N ASP A 18 -6.21 0.48 -10.63
CA ASP A 18 -5.90 0.15 -12.02
C ASP A 18 -4.94 1.18 -12.61
N LEU A 19 -5.19 2.48 -12.39
CA LEU A 19 -4.29 3.56 -12.81
C LEU A 19 -2.89 3.45 -12.17
N ALA A 20 -2.82 3.10 -10.89
CA ALA A 20 -1.54 2.92 -10.20
C ALA A 20 -0.68 1.79 -10.78
N ARG A 21 -1.33 0.74 -11.31
CA ARG A 21 -0.66 -0.46 -11.85
C ARG A 21 -0.43 -0.42 -13.36
N ASP A 22 -1.09 0.49 -14.07
CA ASP A 22 -1.02 0.54 -15.53
C ASP A 22 0.35 1.05 -16.01
N THR A 23 1.24 0.11 -16.31
CA THR A 23 2.61 0.38 -16.80
C THR A 23 2.64 1.02 -18.19
N THR A 24 1.50 1.21 -18.86
CA THR A 24 1.42 2.01 -20.09
C THR A 24 1.38 3.51 -19.80
N LEU A 25 1.10 3.90 -18.55
CA LEU A 25 1.09 5.28 -18.08
C LEU A 25 2.50 5.72 -17.64
N GLY A 26 2.76 7.02 -17.77
CA GLY A 26 3.97 7.64 -17.22
C GLY A 26 4.03 7.53 -15.68
N PRO A 27 5.24 7.49 -15.09
CA PRO A 27 5.41 7.32 -13.65
C PRO A 27 4.75 8.43 -12.83
N GLU A 28 4.63 9.66 -13.35
CA GLU A 28 3.99 10.77 -12.65
C GLU A 28 2.50 10.51 -12.40
N LEU A 29 1.80 9.91 -13.38
CA LEU A 29 0.38 9.61 -13.24
C LEU A 29 0.16 8.43 -12.29
N ARG A 30 1.03 7.42 -12.34
CA ARG A 30 1.01 6.29 -11.40
C ARG A 30 1.33 6.76 -9.97
N GLU A 31 2.31 7.65 -9.79
CA GLU A 31 2.62 8.23 -8.48
C GLU A 31 1.40 8.95 -7.90
N GLU A 32 0.73 9.81 -8.68
CA GLU A 32 -0.46 10.52 -8.21
C GLU A 32 -1.62 9.57 -7.90
N ALA A 33 -1.79 8.50 -8.67
CA ALA A 33 -2.76 7.45 -8.36
C ALA A 33 -2.45 6.78 -7.01
N VAL A 34 -1.23 6.30 -6.79
CA VAL A 34 -0.82 5.69 -5.51
C VAL A 34 -0.96 6.67 -4.35
N LYS A 35 -0.56 7.93 -4.55
CA LYS A 35 -0.67 8.99 -3.55
C LYS A 35 -2.12 9.27 -3.15
N SER A 36 -3.07 9.14 -4.08
CA SER A 36 -4.50 9.30 -3.77
C SER A 36 -5.06 8.16 -2.91
N LEU A 37 -4.40 6.99 -2.88
CA LEU A 37 -4.72 5.85 -1.99
C LEU A 37 -4.12 6.00 -0.58
N ARG A 38 -3.41 7.10 -0.29
CA ARG A 38 -2.77 7.28 1.01
C ARG A 38 -3.81 7.33 2.14
N GLY A 39 -3.72 6.38 3.06
CA GLY A 39 -4.64 6.24 4.19
C GLY A 39 -5.82 5.31 3.92
N GLU A 40 -5.90 4.73 2.71
CA GLU A 40 -6.81 3.63 2.42
C GLU A 40 -6.41 2.38 3.23
N ARG A 41 -7.39 1.82 3.94
CA ARG A 41 -7.24 0.66 4.83
C ARG A 41 -7.96 -0.58 4.32
N SER A 42 -8.63 -0.48 3.18
CA SER A 42 -9.23 -1.62 2.49
C SER A 42 -8.20 -2.69 2.17
N GLU A 43 -8.57 -3.96 2.29
CA GLU A 43 -7.69 -5.10 1.98
C GLU A 43 -7.31 -5.13 0.48
N GLU A 44 -8.18 -4.58 -0.36
CA GLU A 44 -8.09 -4.50 -1.82
C GLU A 44 -6.85 -3.76 -2.32
N VAL A 45 -6.25 -2.86 -1.52
CA VAL A 45 -5.03 -2.14 -1.94
C VAL A 45 -3.76 -2.95 -1.70
N LYS A 46 -3.77 -3.96 -0.82
CA LYS A 46 -2.52 -4.61 -0.37
C LYS A 46 -1.75 -5.27 -1.48
N GLU A 47 -2.38 -6.21 -2.18
CA GLU A 47 -1.74 -6.97 -3.26
C GLU A 47 -1.29 -6.05 -4.42
N PRO A 48 -2.12 -5.11 -4.93
CA PRO A 48 -1.67 -4.08 -5.87
C PRO A 48 -0.41 -3.33 -5.44
N MET A 49 -0.36 -2.87 -4.19
CA MET A 49 0.76 -2.08 -3.68
C MET A 49 2.02 -2.94 -3.50
N LEU A 50 1.88 -4.19 -3.05
CA LEU A 50 2.98 -5.15 -2.98
C LEU A 50 3.58 -5.44 -4.36
N ASN A 51 2.73 -5.63 -5.39
CA ASN A 51 3.18 -5.82 -6.77
C ASN A 51 3.94 -4.58 -7.29
N ILE A 52 3.45 -3.37 -6.99
CA ILE A 52 4.16 -2.13 -7.34
C ILE A 52 5.54 -2.08 -6.67
N LEU A 53 5.65 -2.49 -5.39
CA LEU A 53 6.95 -2.53 -4.72
C LEU A 53 7.94 -3.52 -5.36
N ALA A 54 7.44 -4.64 -5.88
CA ALA A 54 8.28 -5.66 -6.51
C ALA A 54 8.70 -5.26 -7.94
N ASP A 55 7.75 -4.79 -8.74
CA ASP A 55 7.89 -4.75 -10.20
C ASP A 55 8.08 -3.34 -10.78
N ASP A 56 7.74 -2.28 -10.04
CA ASP A 56 7.77 -0.93 -10.59
C ASP A 56 9.20 -0.39 -10.72
N ASP A 57 9.54 0.12 -11.90
CA ASP A 57 10.84 0.74 -12.21
C ASP A 57 11.03 2.11 -11.56
N ASP A 58 9.95 2.85 -11.35
CA ASP A 58 10.04 4.20 -10.81
C ASP A 58 10.15 4.20 -9.28
N PRO A 59 11.24 4.77 -8.72
CA PRO A 59 11.45 4.77 -7.27
C PRO A 59 10.45 5.63 -6.51
N GLN A 60 9.85 6.66 -7.11
CA GLN A 60 8.83 7.46 -6.44
C GLN A 60 7.52 6.69 -6.34
N VAL A 61 7.12 5.96 -7.39
CA VAL A 61 5.93 5.09 -7.34
C VAL A 61 6.10 4.03 -6.26
N ARG A 62 7.25 3.33 -6.19
CA ARG A 62 7.55 2.39 -5.10
C ARG A 62 7.51 3.07 -3.72
N ARG A 63 8.12 4.25 -3.58
CA ARG A 63 8.13 4.99 -2.31
C ARG A 63 6.72 5.36 -1.84
N ARG A 64 5.81 5.74 -2.75
CA ARG A 64 4.41 6.01 -2.38
C ARG A 64 3.67 4.76 -1.97
N SER A 65 3.96 3.62 -2.60
CA SER A 65 3.33 2.34 -2.25
C SER A 65 3.66 1.94 -0.80
N LEU A 66 4.90 2.19 -0.33
CA LEU A 66 5.28 2.04 1.08
C LEU A 66 4.40 2.87 2.04
N GLU A 67 4.05 4.11 1.66
CA GLU A 67 3.20 4.99 2.48
C GLU A 67 1.75 4.47 2.59
N VAL A 68 1.23 3.85 1.53
CA VAL A 68 -0.11 3.23 1.52
C VAL A 68 -0.11 2.00 2.43
N LEU A 69 0.88 1.11 2.28
CA LEU A 69 1.01 -0.13 3.04
C LEU A 69 1.36 0.06 4.52
N MET A 70 1.74 1.27 4.95
CA MET A 70 2.11 1.55 6.34
C MET A 70 1.02 1.13 7.34
N TRP A 71 -0.27 1.27 6.99
CA TRP A 71 -1.40 0.91 7.84
C TRP A 71 -1.70 -0.59 7.90
N HIS A 72 -1.07 -1.37 7.04
CA HIS A 72 -1.32 -2.80 6.83
C HIS A 72 -0.28 -3.69 7.53
N GLY A 73 0.43 -3.15 8.53
CA GLY A 73 1.50 -3.86 9.23
C GLY A 73 1.09 -5.13 9.97
N GLY A 74 -0.21 -5.34 10.21
CA GLY A 74 -0.73 -6.61 10.75
C GLY A 74 -0.67 -7.76 9.75
N ASP A 75 -0.44 -7.49 8.48
CA ASP A 75 -0.25 -8.50 7.44
C ASP A 75 1.23 -8.93 7.37
N PRO A 76 1.54 -10.23 7.55
CA PRO A 76 2.90 -10.74 7.47
C PRO A 76 3.61 -10.45 6.14
N ALA A 77 2.91 -10.50 5.00
CA ALA A 77 3.49 -10.25 3.69
C ALA A 77 3.92 -8.79 3.53
N VAL A 78 3.14 -7.86 4.10
CA VAL A 78 3.50 -6.43 4.15
C VAL A 78 4.74 -6.22 5.00
N MET A 79 4.78 -6.81 6.20
CA MET A 79 5.93 -6.72 7.10
C MET A 79 7.22 -7.29 6.50
N GLU A 80 7.14 -8.46 5.87
CA GLU A 80 8.27 -9.11 5.21
C GLU A 80 8.79 -8.24 4.05
N THR A 81 7.89 -7.78 3.17
CA THR A 81 8.24 -6.98 2.00
C THR A 81 8.91 -5.66 2.40
N ILE A 82 8.34 -4.90 3.34
CA ILE A 82 8.94 -3.63 3.78
C ILE A 82 10.29 -3.87 4.47
N THR A 83 10.43 -4.97 5.21
CA THR A 83 11.71 -5.34 5.83
C THR A 83 12.78 -5.68 4.78
N ALA A 84 12.43 -6.44 3.74
CA ALA A 84 13.33 -6.74 2.63
C ALA A 84 13.77 -5.47 1.89
N ILE A 85 12.81 -4.61 1.52
CA ILE A 85 13.08 -3.33 0.84
C ILE A 85 14.00 -2.43 1.66
N SER A 86 13.82 -2.38 2.99
CA SER A 86 14.68 -1.61 3.89
C SER A 86 16.15 -2.04 3.89
N ARG A 87 16.45 -3.22 3.33
CA ARG A 87 17.80 -3.81 3.27
C ARG A 87 18.34 -3.90 1.85
N GLU A 88 17.48 -4.17 0.87
CA GLU A 88 17.89 -4.71 -0.43
C GLU A 88 17.27 -3.99 -1.64
N ASP A 89 16.48 -2.92 -1.49
CA ASP A 89 15.95 -2.19 -2.66
C ASP A 89 17.09 -1.61 -3.51
N ARG A 90 16.94 -1.74 -4.83
CA ARG A 90 17.89 -1.24 -5.84
C ARG A 90 18.13 0.28 -5.80
N HIS A 91 17.19 1.04 -5.23
CA HIS A 91 17.26 2.48 -5.13
C HIS A 91 17.39 2.91 -3.66
N GLU A 92 18.51 3.56 -3.31
CA GLU A 92 18.84 3.97 -1.95
C GLU A 92 17.71 4.80 -1.30
N GLY A 93 17.08 5.72 -2.04
CA GLY A 93 15.98 6.52 -1.51
C GLY A 93 14.74 5.70 -1.12
N VAL A 94 14.49 4.56 -1.76
CA VAL A 94 13.37 3.66 -1.41
C VAL A 94 13.76 2.83 -0.19
N GLN A 95 14.98 2.29 -0.17
CA GLN A 95 15.56 1.57 0.97
C GLN A 95 15.50 2.41 2.25
N GLN A 96 16.02 3.64 2.21
CA GLN A 96 16.01 4.56 3.34
C GLN A 96 14.59 4.91 3.79
N HIS A 97 13.65 5.09 2.86
CA HIS A 97 12.26 5.37 3.20
C HIS A 97 11.58 4.18 3.89
N ALA A 98 11.80 2.96 3.38
CA ALA A 98 11.31 1.74 4.01
C ALA A 98 11.85 1.58 5.43
N ALA A 99 13.16 1.79 5.62
CA ALA A 99 13.78 1.77 6.95
C ALA A 99 13.17 2.82 7.89
N ALA A 100 12.87 4.02 7.39
CA ALA A 100 12.27 5.10 8.17
C ALA A 100 10.82 4.82 8.60
N ILE A 101 10.04 4.13 7.78
CA ILE A 101 8.63 3.81 8.11
C ILE A 101 8.48 2.52 8.91
N LEU A 102 9.44 1.59 8.83
CA LEU A 102 9.34 0.25 9.44
C LEU A 102 8.95 0.28 10.94
N PRO A 103 9.46 1.18 11.80
CA PRO A 103 8.99 1.28 13.18
C PRO A 103 7.50 1.60 13.32
N LYS A 104 6.92 2.39 12.40
CA LYS A 104 5.49 2.70 12.37
C LYS A 104 4.67 1.50 11.92
N VAL A 105 5.14 0.78 10.91
CA VAL A 105 4.47 -0.44 10.43
C VAL A 105 4.40 -1.48 11.55
N GLN A 106 5.51 -1.68 12.27
CA GLN A 106 5.57 -2.57 13.45
C GLN A 106 4.64 -2.12 14.58
N HIS A 107 4.50 -0.80 14.78
CA HIS A 107 3.57 -0.27 15.78
C HIS A 107 2.13 -0.63 15.42
N PHE A 108 1.70 -0.40 14.18
CA PHE A 108 0.34 -0.75 13.73
C PHE A 108 0.08 -2.26 13.76
N ALA A 109 1.08 -3.09 13.46
CA ALA A 109 0.99 -4.54 13.60
C ALA A 109 0.54 -4.95 15.02
N ARG A 110 1.21 -4.38 16.04
CA ARG A 110 0.91 -4.66 17.45
C ARG A 110 -0.46 -4.13 17.88
N GLU A 111 -0.89 -3.01 17.34
CA GLU A 111 -2.24 -2.47 17.62
C GLU A 111 -3.33 -3.40 17.11
N THR A 112 -3.17 -3.94 15.89
CA THR A 112 -4.09 -4.92 15.31
C THR A 112 -4.16 -6.19 16.17
N GLU A 113 -3.01 -6.73 16.58
CA GLU A 113 -2.92 -7.91 17.46
C GLU A 113 -3.58 -7.67 18.83
N ALA A 114 -3.31 -6.51 19.45
CA ALA A 114 -3.88 -6.15 20.75
C ALA A 114 -5.41 -5.92 20.68
N GLY A 115 -5.92 -5.43 19.54
CA GLY A 115 -7.36 -5.33 19.27
C GLY A 115 -8.02 -6.70 19.15
N ALA A 116 -7.39 -7.63 18.42
CA ALA A 116 -7.90 -8.99 18.25
C ALA A 116 -7.96 -9.77 19.58
N ALA A 117 -6.94 -9.65 20.44
CA ALA A 117 -6.90 -10.31 21.73
C ALA A 117 -8.03 -9.85 22.67
N ARG A 118 -8.38 -8.55 22.68
CA ARG A 118 -9.45 -8.01 23.54
C ARG A 118 -10.87 -8.39 23.08
N GLY A 119 -11.05 -8.71 21.79
CA GLY A 119 -12.35 -9.14 21.26
C GLY A 119 -12.69 -10.62 21.51
N GLY A 120 -11.69 -11.44 21.88
CA GLY A 120 -11.84 -12.89 22.07
C GLY A 120 -12.42 -13.33 23.42
N ASP A 121 -12.31 -12.48 24.46
CA ASP A 121 -12.72 -12.82 25.84
C ASP A 121 -14.21 -12.56 26.16
N SER A 122 -15.01 -12.21 25.15
CA SER A 122 -16.47 -12.03 25.31
C SER A 122 -17.24 -13.28 24.87
N LYS A 123 -17.18 -14.36 25.66
CA LYS A 123 -18.13 -15.48 25.56
C LYS A 123 -18.39 -16.16 26.89
#